data_AF-A0A3F2V5T2-F1
#
_entry.id   AF-A0A3F2V5T2-F1
#
_cell.length_a   1.000
_cell.length_b   1.000
_cell.length_c   1.000
_cell.angle_alpha   90.00
_cell.angle_beta   90.00
_cell.angle_gamma   90.00
#
_symmetry.space_group_name_H-M   'P 1'
#
loop_
_entity.id
_entity.type
_entity.pdbx_description
1 polymer ?
#
loop_
_entity_poly.entity_id
_entity_poly.type
_entity_poly.pdbx_seq_one_letter_code
_entity_poly.pdbx_strand_id
1 'polypeptide(L)'
;MMAAYRFIDTALAEDLALLELGQSTSLLELNRLVLFGDKPENQQQQSDQIKATQEHFYQLSDYGGVGELIEWLRLHDHKNIWWTAAGLYIHIISQPQLFIEGNHRTGAILMSYLLCKNGKPPFVLSVDNARAHFDPSSLAKGMHKHGVRSLLMIPKLKKRLARNLKQSAVPDYLLSSAE
;
A
#
# COMPACT_ATOMS: atom_id res chain seq x y z
N MET A 1 2.76 12.07 7.22
CA MET A 1 3.04 11.71 5.81
C MET A 1 4.50 11.89 5.40
N MET A 2 5.14 13.05 5.63
CA MET A 2 6.60 13.21 5.30
C MET A 2 7.51 12.21 6.02
N ALA A 3 7.19 11.88 7.28
CA ALA A 3 7.88 10.85 8.04
C ALA A 3 7.82 9.46 7.35
N ALA A 4 6.67 9.12 6.79
CA ALA A 4 6.48 7.87 6.05
C ALA A 4 7.25 7.85 4.72
N TYR A 5 7.39 9.00 4.04
CA TYR A 5 8.25 9.11 2.85
C TYR A 5 9.72 8.91 3.22
N ARG A 6 10.23 9.57 4.26
CA ARG A 6 11.60 9.32 4.75
C ARG A 6 11.83 7.84 5.08
N PHE A 7 10.87 7.20 5.74
CA PHE A 7 10.97 5.79 6.06
C PHE A 7 11.12 4.90 4.82
N ILE A 8 10.32 5.13 3.76
CA ILE A 8 10.49 4.35 2.52
C ILE A 8 11.77 4.71 1.76
N ASP A 9 12.24 5.96 1.82
CA ASP A 9 13.51 6.35 1.21
C ASP A 9 14.67 5.62 1.88
N THR A 10 14.70 5.56 3.22
CA THR A 10 15.67 4.75 3.97
C THR A 10 15.54 3.26 3.63
N ALA A 11 14.32 2.73 3.58
CA ALA A 11 14.10 1.33 3.23
C ALA A 11 14.57 0.98 1.81
N LEU A 12 14.46 1.92 0.86
CA LEU A 12 14.98 1.75 -0.50
C LEU A 12 16.52 1.83 -0.53
N ALA A 13 17.10 2.78 0.19
CA ALA A 13 18.56 2.96 0.26
C ALA A 13 19.28 1.76 0.92
N GLU A 14 18.64 1.15 1.93
CA GLU A 14 19.15 -0.03 2.64
C GLU A 14 18.68 -1.36 2.03
N ASP A 15 17.98 -1.32 0.90
CA ASP A 15 17.36 -2.47 0.22
C ASP A 15 16.51 -3.37 1.14
N LEU A 16 15.85 -2.77 2.14
CA LEU A 16 14.97 -3.51 3.05
C LEU A 16 13.81 -4.15 2.27
N ALA A 17 13.37 -5.32 2.70
CA ALA A 17 12.29 -6.08 2.06
C ALA A 17 10.98 -5.97 2.85
N LEU A 18 10.35 -4.79 2.84
CA LEU A 18 9.18 -4.47 3.69
C LEU A 18 7.95 -5.38 3.48
N LEU A 19 7.87 -6.05 2.33
CA LEU A 19 6.76 -6.89 1.90
C LEU A 19 7.09 -8.39 1.93
N GLU A 20 8.15 -8.79 2.64
CA GLU A 20 8.51 -10.19 2.86
C GLU A 20 7.93 -10.75 4.18
N LEU A 21 7.90 -12.08 4.28
CA LEU A 21 7.53 -12.75 5.51
C LEU A 21 8.45 -12.32 6.66
N GLY A 22 7.87 -12.05 7.82
CA GLY A 22 8.61 -11.62 9.02
C GLY A 22 8.87 -10.11 9.10
N GLN A 23 8.60 -9.34 8.03
CA GLN A 23 8.78 -7.88 8.00
C GLN A 23 7.49 -7.08 8.23
N SER A 24 6.42 -7.75 8.67
CA SER A 24 5.08 -7.17 8.83
C SER A 24 5.01 -6.04 9.86
N THR A 25 5.93 -6.02 10.84
CA THR A 25 6.07 -4.92 11.81
C THR A 25 6.43 -3.59 11.14
N SER A 26 7.22 -3.63 10.07
CA SER A 26 7.58 -2.44 9.29
C SER A 26 6.37 -1.81 8.58
N LEU A 27 5.35 -2.62 8.24
CA LEU A 27 4.09 -2.10 7.69
C LEU A 27 3.24 -1.40 8.74
N LEU A 28 3.24 -1.90 9.98
CA LEU A 28 2.61 -1.24 11.12
C LEU A 28 3.31 0.07 11.47
N GLU A 29 4.65 0.08 11.46
CA GLU A 29 5.41 1.30 11.69
C GLU A 29 5.17 2.34 10.59
N LEU A 30 5.11 1.91 9.33
CA LEU A 30 4.75 2.80 8.23
C LEU A 30 3.35 3.39 8.44
N ASN A 31 2.35 2.59 8.81
CA ASN A 31 1.00 3.08 9.11
C ASN A 31 1.01 4.08 10.27
N ARG A 32 1.78 3.80 11.34
CA ARG A 32 1.98 4.72 12.47
C ARG A 32 2.54 6.07 12.01
N LEU A 33 3.60 6.07 11.19
CA LEU A 33 4.21 7.28 10.62
C LEU A 33 3.27 8.04 9.67
N VAL A 34 2.37 7.33 9.00
CA VAL A 34 1.31 7.93 8.17
C VAL A 34 0.30 8.69 9.03
N LEU A 35 -0.14 8.09 10.13
CA LEU A 35 -1.16 8.65 11.02
C LEU A 35 -0.62 9.76 11.92
N PHE A 36 0.53 9.53 12.56
CA PHE A 36 1.04 10.37 13.65
C PHE A 36 2.32 11.13 13.31
N GLY A 37 3.02 10.75 12.24
CA GLY A 37 4.33 11.32 11.91
C GLY A 37 5.40 11.02 12.98
N ASP A 38 6.40 11.90 13.07
CA ASP A 38 7.52 11.72 14.02
C ASP A 38 7.20 12.24 15.43
N LYS A 39 6.25 13.16 15.55
CA LYS A 39 5.98 13.85 16.82
C LYS A 39 4.75 13.24 17.49
N PRO A 40 4.89 12.65 18.67
CA PRO A 40 3.74 12.12 19.39
C PRO A 40 2.91 13.27 19.97
N GLU A 41 1.78 13.57 19.35
CA GLU A 41 0.70 14.33 19.97
C GLU A 41 -0.25 13.34 20.67
N ASN A 42 -0.39 13.46 22.00
CA ASN A 42 -1.30 12.65 22.82
C ASN A 42 -0.96 11.13 22.86
N GLN A 43 0.19 10.79 23.47
CA GLN A 43 0.80 9.45 23.49
C GLN A 43 -0.13 8.29 23.86
N GLN A 44 -1.04 8.48 24.84
CA GLN A 44 -1.92 7.41 25.30
C GLN A 44 -2.91 6.98 24.20
N GLN A 45 -3.59 7.95 23.58
CA GLN A 45 -4.55 7.67 22.51
C GLN A 45 -3.87 7.04 21.29
N GLN A 46 -2.65 7.48 20.97
CA GLN A 46 -1.86 6.87 19.90
C GLN A 46 -1.54 5.41 20.22
N SER A 47 -1.11 5.11 21.45
CA SER A 47 -0.80 3.75 21.89
C SER A 47 -2.00 2.82 21.75
N ASP A 48 -3.18 3.26 22.19
CA ASP A 48 -4.41 2.47 22.10
C ASP A 48 -4.81 2.20 20.64
N GLN A 49 -4.71 3.20 19.77
CA GLN A 49 -5.00 3.05 18.34
C GLN A 49 -3.99 2.14 17.62
N ILE A 50 -2.70 2.22 17.97
CA ILE A 50 -1.66 1.35 17.43
C ILE A 50 -1.93 -0.10 17.83
N LYS A 51 -2.25 -0.33 19.11
CA LYS A 51 -2.54 -1.67 19.62
C LYS A 51 -3.78 -2.27 18.94
N ALA A 52 -4.88 -1.52 18.84
CA ALA A 52 -6.08 -1.97 18.15
C ALA A 52 -5.79 -2.28 16.67
N THR A 53 -4.99 -1.44 16.00
CA THR A 53 -4.61 -1.68 14.61
C THR A 53 -3.75 -2.92 14.47
N GLN A 54 -2.80 -3.15 15.37
CA GLN A 54 -1.95 -4.34 15.39
C GLN A 54 -2.77 -5.63 15.60
N GLU A 55 -3.70 -5.62 16.55
CA GLU A 55 -4.61 -6.74 16.78
C GLU A 55 -5.42 -7.05 15.52
N HIS A 56 -6.08 -6.05 14.94
CA HIS A 56 -6.82 -6.18 13.68
C HIS A 56 -5.96 -6.71 12.53
N PHE A 57 -4.77 -6.15 12.35
CA PHE A 57 -3.83 -6.47 11.26
C PHE A 57 -3.39 -7.95 11.25
N TYR A 58 -3.22 -8.54 12.43
CA TYR A 58 -2.82 -9.95 12.59
C TYR A 58 -3.99 -10.92 12.75
N GLN A 59 -5.10 -10.51 13.37
CA GLN A 59 -6.26 -11.39 13.64
C GLN A 59 -7.12 -11.68 12.40
N LEU A 60 -7.00 -10.88 11.33
CA LEU A 60 -7.66 -11.14 10.05
C LEU A 60 -7.01 -12.29 9.24
N SER A 61 -6.22 -13.18 9.87
CA SER A 61 -5.33 -14.15 9.22
C SER A 61 -5.99 -15.03 8.15
N ASP A 62 -7.28 -15.35 8.31
CA ASP A 62 -7.98 -16.26 7.41
C ASP A 62 -8.74 -15.52 6.29
N TYR A 63 -8.98 -14.20 6.44
CA TYR A 63 -9.82 -13.42 5.54
C TYR A 63 -9.45 -11.92 5.54
N GLY A 64 -8.25 -11.55 5.07
CA GLY A 64 -7.91 -10.18 4.68
C GLY A 64 -6.83 -9.47 5.50
N GLY A 65 -6.13 -10.19 6.38
CA GLY A 65 -5.00 -9.69 7.16
C GLY A 65 -3.68 -9.63 6.40
N VAL A 66 -2.60 -9.33 7.12
CA VAL A 66 -1.26 -9.22 6.49
C VAL A 66 -0.79 -10.53 5.86
N GLY A 67 -1.15 -11.68 6.44
CA GLY A 67 -0.80 -13.00 5.90
C GLY A 67 -1.31 -13.17 4.46
N GLU A 68 -2.60 -12.90 4.23
CA GLU A 68 -3.22 -12.96 2.90
C GLU A 68 -2.54 -12.00 1.92
N LEU A 69 -2.20 -10.78 2.35
CA LEU A 69 -1.51 -9.82 1.48
C LEU A 69 -0.13 -10.35 1.03
N ILE A 70 0.67 -10.84 1.97
CA ILE A 70 2.04 -11.33 1.69
C ILE A 70 1.98 -12.60 0.83
N GLU A 71 1.04 -13.50 1.09
CA GLU A 71 0.80 -14.66 0.24
C GLU A 71 0.36 -14.25 -1.17
N TRP A 72 -0.59 -13.32 -1.28
CA TRP A 72 -1.05 -12.81 -2.58
C TRP A 72 0.09 -12.19 -3.39
N LEU A 73 0.97 -11.41 -2.74
CA LEU A 73 2.14 -10.82 -3.40
C LEU A 73 3.08 -11.90 -3.94
N ARG A 74 3.37 -12.93 -3.15
CA ARG A 74 4.22 -14.06 -3.56
C ARG A 74 3.63 -14.80 -4.76
N LEU A 75 2.33 -15.09 -4.75
CA LEU A 75 1.67 -15.79 -5.85
C LEU A 75 1.60 -14.97 -7.15
N HIS A 76 1.89 -13.66 -7.10
CA HIS A 76 1.79 -12.75 -8.24
C HIS A 76 3.11 -12.02 -8.55
N ASP A 77 4.24 -12.52 -8.05
CA ASP A 77 5.59 -11.99 -8.31
C ASP A 77 5.94 -11.97 -9.81
N HIS A 78 5.47 -12.96 -10.57
CA HIS A 78 5.66 -13.11 -12.01
C HIS A 78 4.81 -12.14 -12.85
N LYS A 79 3.90 -11.36 -12.24
CA LYS A 79 3.11 -10.36 -12.95
C LYS A 79 3.93 -9.09 -13.17
N ASN A 80 3.48 -8.28 -14.13
CA ASN A 80 4.06 -6.95 -14.33
C ASN A 80 3.93 -6.10 -13.06
N ILE A 81 5.02 -5.44 -12.66
CA ILE A 81 5.09 -4.61 -11.46
C ILE A 81 3.97 -3.56 -11.32
N TRP A 82 3.54 -2.92 -12.40
CA TRP A 82 2.43 -1.96 -12.36
C TRP A 82 1.13 -2.62 -11.88
N TRP A 83 0.93 -3.88 -12.28
CA TRP A 83 -0.22 -4.68 -11.87
C TRP A 83 -0.08 -5.15 -10.43
N THR A 84 1.10 -5.60 -10.03
CA THR A 84 1.37 -6.03 -8.66
C THR A 84 1.21 -4.86 -7.68
N ALA A 85 1.75 -3.68 -8.00
CA ALA A 85 1.59 -2.44 -7.22
C ALA A 85 0.13 -1.99 -7.12
N ALA A 86 -0.63 -2.03 -8.23
CA ALA A 86 -2.06 -1.76 -8.21
C ALA A 86 -2.84 -2.76 -7.33
N GLY A 87 -2.46 -4.04 -7.39
CA GLY A 87 -3.11 -5.09 -6.62
C GLY A 87 -2.78 -5.04 -5.12
N LEU A 88 -1.54 -4.69 -4.76
CA LEU A 88 -1.13 -4.37 -3.39
C LEU A 88 -2.04 -3.27 -2.81
N TYR A 89 -2.17 -2.16 -3.52
CA TYR A 89 -3.01 -1.04 -3.10
C TYR A 89 -4.48 -1.45 -2.95
N ILE A 90 -5.06 -2.15 -3.94
CA ILE A 90 -6.44 -2.63 -3.87
C ILE A 90 -6.65 -3.58 -2.68
N HIS A 91 -5.70 -4.47 -2.42
CA HIS A 91 -5.76 -5.36 -1.27
C HIS A 91 -5.79 -4.60 0.06
N ILE A 92 -4.96 -3.55 0.20
CA ILE A 92 -4.94 -2.76 1.44
C ILE A 92 -6.29 -2.07 1.69
N ILE A 93 -6.94 -1.54 0.64
CA ILE A 93 -8.15 -0.71 0.78
C ILE A 93 -9.47 -1.49 0.69
N SER A 94 -9.48 -2.70 0.13
CA SER A 94 -10.68 -3.54 0.04
C SER A 94 -11.02 -4.22 1.37
N GLN A 95 -12.29 -4.56 1.57
CA GLN A 95 -12.78 -5.12 2.82
C GLN A 95 -12.42 -6.61 3.01
N PRO A 96 -12.04 -7.03 4.23
CA PRO A 96 -11.73 -6.15 5.36
C PRO A 96 -10.41 -5.40 5.11
N GLN A 97 -10.38 -4.11 5.42
CA GLN A 97 -9.18 -3.28 5.17
C GLN A 97 -8.02 -3.75 6.05
N LEU A 98 -6.78 -3.56 5.58
CA LEU A 98 -5.61 -4.09 6.29
C LEU A 98 -5.36 -3.39 7.64
N PHE A 99 -5.58 -2.09 7.71
CA PHE A 99 -5.48 -1.28 8.92
C PHE A 99 -6.86 -0.77 9.33
N ILE A 100 -7.02 -0.33 10.57
CA ILE A 100 -8.26 0.35 11.02
C ILE A 100 -8.37 1.74 10.37
N GLU A 101 -7.26 2.47 10.28
CA GLU A 101 -7.20 3.81 9.68
C GLU A 101 -5.99 3.95 8.74
N GLY A 102 -6.07 4.92 7.82
CA GLY A 102 -4.91 5.29 7.00
C GLY A 102 -4.63 4.36 5.81
N ASN A 103 -5.53 3.43 5.47
CA ASN A 103 -5.35 2.46 4.38
C ASN A 103 -4.98 3.09 3.03
N HIS A 104 -5.70 4.13 2.60
CA HIS A 104 -5.41 4.79 1.32
C HIS A 104 -4.01 5.44 1.30
N ARG A 105 -3.66 6.16 2.37
CA ARG A 105 -2.37 6.87 2.49
C ARG A 105 -1.20 5.86 2.59
N THR A 106 -1.34 4.87 3.47
CA THR A 106 -0.33 3.81 3.67
C THR A 106 -0.18 2.96 2.40
N GLY A 107 -1.29 2.57 1.79
CA GLY A 107 -1.29 1.80 0.55
C GLY A 107 -0.67 2.56 -0.62
N ALA A 108 -0.92 3.87 -0.74
CA ALA A 108 -0.30 4.68 -1.79
C ALA A 108 1.23 4.75 -1.61
N ILE A 109 1.71 4.87 -0.38
CA ILE A 109 3.14 4.89 -0.08
C ILE A 109 3.79 3.51 -0.33
N LEU A 110 3.16 2.42 0.08
CA LEU A 110 3.64 1.06 -0.22
C LEU A 110 3.64 0.74 -1.71
N MET A 111 2.63 1.22 -2.44
CA MET A 111 2.57 1.13 -3.90
C MET A 111 3.76 1.85 -4.53
N SER A 112 4.10 3.06 -4.06
CA SER A 112 5.29 3.80 -4.49
C SER A 112 6.59 3.08 -4.15
N TYR A 113 6.75 2.57 -2.92
CA TYR A 113 7.91 1.80 -2.51
C TYR A 113 8.13 0.57 -3.42
N LEU A 114 7.07 -0.19 -3.69
CA LEU A 114 7.16 -1.38 -4.53
C LEU A 114 7.54 -1.03 -5.99
N LEU A 115 7.03 0.08 -6.52
CA LEU A 115 7.42 0.60 -7.83
C LEU A 115 8.91 1.00 -7.85
N CYS A 116 9.36 1.79 -6.87
CA CYS A 116 10.75 2.26 -6.78
C CYS A 116 11.74 1.10 -6.64
N LYS A 117 11.47 0.12 -5.77
CA LYS A 117 12.30 -1.09 -5.60
C LYS A 117 12.48 -1.89 -6.89
N ASN A 118 11.60 -1.68 -7.88
CA ASN A 118 11.64 -2.33 -9.19
C ASN A 118 12.01 -1.37 -10.34
N GLY A 119 12.66 -0.24 -10.03
CA GLY A 119 13.12 0.73 -11.02
C GLY A 119 11.96 1.35 -11.81
N LYS A 120 10.84 1.64 -11.14
CA LYS A 120 9.72 2.40 -11.68
C LYS A 120 9.48 3.64 -10.84
N PRO A 121 9.04 4.76 -11.46
CA PRO A 121 8.74 5.96 -10.70
C PRO A 121 7.68 5.74 -9.62
N PRO A 122 7.77 6.44 -8.48
CA PRO A 122 6.76 6.38 -7.44
C PRO A 122 5.43 6.93 -7.96
N PHE A 123 4.34 6.52 -7.33
CA PHE A 123 3.04 7.15 -7.55
C PHE A 123 2.97 8.49 -6.82
N VAL A 124 2.66 9.54 -7.59
CA VAL A 124 2.36 10.88 -7.07
C VAL A 124 0.96 11.24 -7.53
N LEU A 125 0.08 11.54 -6.58
CA LEU A 125 -1.27 12.00 -6.87
C LEU A 125 -1.20 13.45 -7.41
N SER A 126 -1.74 13.67 -8.61
CA SER A 126 -1.84 14.99 -9.23
C SER A 126 -3.29 15.24 -9.64
N VAL A 127 -3.61 16.49 -10.00
CA VAL A 127 -4.94 16.86 -10.50
C VAL A 127 -5.32 16.00 -11.71
N ASP A 128 -4.37 15.77 -12.62
CA ASP A 128 -4.58 15.03 -13.87
C ASP A 128 -4.89 13.55 -13.65
N ASN A 129 -4.29 12.92 -12.63
CA ASN A 129 -4.49 11.50 -12.36
C ASN A 129 -5.51 11.23 -11.23
N ALA A 130 -5.93 12.26 -10.49
CA ALA A 130 -6.78 12.12 -9.32
C ALA A 130 -8.07 11.33 -9.60
N ARG A 131 -8.83 11.71 -10.63
CA ARG A 131 -10.07 11.00 -10.98
C ARG A 131 -9.81 9.54 -11.34
N ALA A 132 -8.77 9.30 -12.13
CA ALA A 132 -8.39 7.97 -12.59
C ALA A 132 -7.92 7.08 -11.42
N HIS A 133 -7.39 7.67 -10.35
CA HIS A 133 -7.01 6.99 -9.12
C HIS A 133 -8.20 6.79 -8.15
N PHE A 134 -9.01 7.83 -7.90
CA PHE A 134 -10.09 7.81 -6.91
C PHE A 134 -11.31 6.98 -7.34
N ASP A 135 -11.67 6.96 -8.62
CA ASP A 135 -12.77 6.12 -9.13
C ASP A 135 -12.59 4.62 -8.76
N PRO A 136 -11.49 3.95 -9.15
CA PRO A 136 -11.28 2.55 -8.79
C PRO A 136 -11.02 2.37 -7.28
N SER A 137 -10.38 3.33 -6.62
CA SER A 137 -10.17 3.28 -5.16
C SER A 137 -11.48 3.26 -4.39
N SER A 138 -12.44 4.09 -4.79
CA SER A 138 -13.75 4.19 -4.14
C SER A 138 -14.55 2.90 -4.31
N LEU A 139 -14.51 2.30 -5.50
CA LEU A 139 -15.14 1.01 -5.77
C LEU A 139 -14.49 -0.13 -4.97
N ALA A 140 -13.16 -0.13 -4.86
CA ALA A 140 -12.43 -1.13 -4.10
C ALA A 140 -12.72 -1.04 -2.59
N LYS A 141 -12.86 0.18 -2.04
CA LYS A 141 -13.11 0.44 -0.61
C LYS A 141 -14.34 -0.27 -0.06
N GLY A 142 -15.41 -0.35 -0.85
CA GLY A 142 -16.67 -1.01 -0.47
C GLY A 142 -16.74 -2.50 -0.86
N MET A 143 -15.66 -3.05 -1.41
CA MET A 143 -15.67 -4.41 -1.97
C MET A 143 -15.06 -5.40 -0.99
N HIS A 144 -15.79 -6.46 -0.66
CA HIS A 144 -15.24 -7.60 0.08
C HIS A 144 -14.38 -8.45 -0.83
N LYS A 145 -13.11 -8.66 -0.45
CA LYS A 145 -12.10 -9.41 -1.22
C LYS A 145 -12.53 -10.82 -1.63
N HIS A 146 -13.39 -11.44 -0.81
CA HIS A 146 -13.90 -12.80 -0.98
C HIS A 146 -15.36 -12.85 -1.43
N GLY A 147 -15.97 -11.71 -1.77
CA GLY A 147 -17.35 -11.65 -2.26
C GLY A 147 -17.46 -12.08 -3.71
N VAL A 148 -18.59 -12.66 -4.14
CA VAL A 148 -18.80 -13.14 -5.52
C VAL A 148 -18.54 -12.03 -6.57
N ARG A 149 -18.99 -10.80 -6.30
CA ARG A 149 -18.75 -9.64 -7.17
C ARG A 149 -17.27 -9.33 -7.37
N SER A 150 -16.45 -9.60 -6.35
CA SER A 150 -15.02 -9.28 -6.34
C SER A 150 -14.23 -10.12 -7.34
N LEU A 151 -14.64 -11.38 -7.58
CA LEU A 151 -14.02 -12.28 -8.55
C LEU A 151 -13.97 -11.68 -9.95
N LEU A 152 -15.00 -10.91 -10.33
CA LEU A 152 -15.07 -10.23 -11.63
C LEU A 152 -14.51 -8.81 -11.59
N MET A 153 -14.73 -8.08 -10.49
CA MET A 153 -14.44 -6.65 -10.42
C MET A 153 -13.00 -6.36 -10.00
N ILE A 154 -12.44 -7.07 -9.01
CA ILE A 154 -11.06 -6.82 -8.53
C ILE A 154 -10.04 -6.93 -9.67
N PRO A 155 -10.07 -7.97 -10.55
CA PRO A 155 -9.14 -8.04 -11.67
C PRO A 155 -9.26 -6.85 -12.64
N LYS A 156 -10.49 -6.35 -12.87
CA LYS A 156 -10.73 -5.17 -13.72
C LYS A 156 -10.20 -3.89 -13.08
N LEU A 157 -10.40 -3.72 -11.77
CA LEU A 157 -9.88 -2.59 -11.01
C LEU A 157 -8.34 -2.59 -11.00
N LYS A 158 -7.70 -3.74 -10.75
CA LYS A 158 -6.24 -3.91 -10.82
C LYS A 158 -5.71 -3.50 -12.19
N LYS A 159 -6.32 -3.98 -13.28
CA LYS A 159 -5.94 -3.60 -14.66
C LYS A 159 -6.11 -2.10 -14.94
N ARG A 160 -7.23 -1.50 -14.52
CA ARG A 160 -7.49 -0.06 -14.72
C ARG A 160 -6.46 0.78 -13.95
N LEU A 161 -6.25 0.48 -12.67
CA LEU A 161 -5.30 1.20 -11.85
C LEU A 161 -3.87 1.03 -12.36
N ALA A 162 -3.44 -0.19 -12.72
CA ALA A 162 -2.11 -0.45 -13.28
C ALA A 162 -1.82 0.38 -14.54
N ARG A 163 -2.82 0.49 -15.43
CA ARG A 163 -2.71 1.33 -16.63
C ARG A 163 -2.53 2.79 -16.26
N ASN A 164 -3.29 3.29 -15.30
CA ASN A 164 -3.20 4.66 -14.84
C ASN A 164 -1.83 4.94 -14.21
N LEU A 165 -1.33 4.04 -13.34
CA LEU A 165 0.01 4.17 -12.74
C LEU A 165 1.09 4.29 -13.80
N LYS A 166 1.03 3.45 -14.84
CA LYS A 166 1.98 3.49 -15.96
C LYS A 166 1.86 4.78 -16.78
N GLN A 167 0.63 5.27 -17.03
CA GLN A 167 0.38 6.47 -17.84
C GLN A 167 0.76 7.76 -17.12
N SER A 168 0.59 7.80 -15.79
CA SER A 168 0.94 8.96 -14.97
C SER A 168 2.36 8.87 -14.37
N ALA A 169 3.18 7.93 -14.82
CA ALA A 169 4.53 7.77 -14.33
C ALA A 169 5.39 8.94 -14.81
N VAL A 170 6.03 9.63 -13.87
CA VAL A 170 6.95 10.75 -14.15
C VAL A 170 8.38 10.27 -13.84
N PRO A 171 9.21 9.97 -14.85
CA PRO A 171 10.56 9.44 -14.65
C PRO A 171 11.42 10.25 -13.69
N ASP A 172 11.29 11.58 -13.72
CA ASP A 172 12.07 12.52 -12.91
C ASP A 172 11.86 12.36 -11.40
N TYR A 173 10.78 11.68 -10.97
CA TYR A 173 10.54 11.36 -9.57
C TYR A 173 11.31 10.13 -9.07
N LEU A 174 11.90 9.36 -9.99
CA LEU A 174 12.87 8.34 -9.65
C LEU A 174 14.26 8.98 -9.74
N LEU A 175 14.76 9.48 -8.62
CA LEU A 175 16.16 9.93 -8.56
C LEU A 175 17.03 8.71 -8.85
N SER A 176 17.92 8.79 -9.84
CA SER A 176 18.97 7.78 -9.99
C SER A 176 19.75 7.77 -8.68
N SER A 177 19.89 6.61 -8.05
CA SER A 177 20.89 6.42 -7.01
C SER A 177 22.20 6.97 -7.56
N ALA A 178 22.66 8.10 -7.01
CA ALA A 178 23.90 8.71 -7.45
C ALA A 178 25.01 7.65 -7.34
N GLU A 179 25.78 7.49 -8.42
CA GLU A 179 27.01 6.70 -8.48
C GLU A 179 28.03 7.16 -7.42
#